data_AF-A0A1Q8BAF8-F1
#
_entry.id   AF-A0A1Q8BAF8-F1
#
_cell.length_a   1.000
_cell.length_b   1.000
_cell.length_c   1.000
_cell.angle_alpha   90.00
_cell.angle_beta   90.00
_cell.angle_gamma   90.00
#
_symmetry.space_group_name_H-M   'P 1'
#
loop_
_entity.id
_entity.type
_entity.pdbx_description
1 polymer ?
#
loop_
_entity_poly.entity_id
_entity_poly.type
_entity_poly.pdbx_seq_one_letter_code
_entity_poly.pdbx_strand_id
1 'polypeptide(L)' 'MATVGQYKCETCGASFSAREELMEHAKVHSATAAAQYKCPTCGLTFKTQAELIEHGKIHKH' A
#
# COMPACT_ATOMS: atom_id res chain seq x y z
N MET A 1 -0.55 -35.43 -0.45
CA MET A 1 -0.46 -34.21 0.37
C MET A 1 -0.90 -33.06 -0.52
N ALA A 2 -2.13 -32.57 -0.32
CA ALA A 2 -2.73 -31.61 -1.24
C ALA A 2 -1.96 -30.29 -1.18
N THR A 3 -1.29 -29.95 -2.29
CA THR A 3 -0.79 -28.59 -2.52
C THR A 3 -2.02 -27.70 -2.69
N VAL A 4 -2.53 -27.16 -1.58
CA VAL A 4 -3.46 -26.02 -1.63
C VAL A 4 -2.73 -24.95 -2.39
N GLY A 5 -3.24 -24.62 -3.59
CA GLY A 5 -2.77 -23.48 -4.35
C GLY A 5 -3.03 -22.22 -3.52
N GLN A 6 -2.04 -21.83 -2.73
CA GLN A 6 -2.10 -20.62 -1.91
C GLN A 6 -1.87 -19.42 -2.82
N TYR A 7 -2.92 -18.63 -2.99
CA TYR A 7 -2.80 -17.34 -3.65
C TYR A 7 -2.27 -16.35 -2.61
N LYS A 8 -0.98 -16.05 -2.69
CA LYS A 8 -0.31 -15.19 -1.72
C LYS A 8 -0.20 -13.76 -2.22
N CYS A 9 -0.53 -12.80 -1.37
CA CYS A 9 -0.30 -11.39 -1.65
C CYS A 9 1.18 -11.06 -1.45
N GLU A 10 1.85 -10.60 -2.51
CA GLU A 10 3.27 -10.22 -2.44
C GLU A 10 3.50 -8.91 -1.66
N THR A 11 2.46 -8.08 -1.51
CA THR A 11 2.54 -6.79 -0.82
C THR A 11 2.58 -6.93 0.70
N CYS A 12 1.83 -7.86 1.29
CA CYS A 12 1.74 -8.04 2.75
C CYS A 12 1.95 -9.47 3.23
N GLY A 13 2.11 -10.44 2.31
CA GLY A 13 2.33 -11.84 2.65
C GLY A 13 1.08 -12.64 3.04
N ALA A 14 -0.12 -12.05 2.95
CA ALA A 14 -1.37 -12.75 3.24
C ALA A 14 -1.63 -13.91 2.27
N SER A 15 -2.06 -15.06 2.78
CA SER A 15 -2.39 -16.25 1.96
C SER A 15 -3.90 -16.42 1.86
N PHE A 16 -4.38 -16.63 0.64
CA PHE A 16 -5.79 -16.85 0.33
C PHE A 16 -6.00 -18.22 -0.31
N SER A 17 -7.19 -18.76 -0.09
CA SER A 17 -7.64 -20.07 -0.59
C SER A 17 -8.09 -20.01 -2.05
N ALA A 18 -8.56 -18.84 -2.50
CA ALA A 18 -9.00 -18.60 -3.88
C ALA A 18 -8.34 -17.37 -4.51
N ARG A 19 -8.28 -17.37 -5.85
CA ARG A 19 -7.75 -16.25 -6.65
C ARG A 19 -8.64 -15.01 -6.55
N GLU A 20 -9.95 -15.20 -6.43
CA GLU A 20 -10.93 -14.11 -6.31
C GLU A 20 -10.74 -13.35 -5.00
N GLU A 21 -10.51 -14.07 -3.89
CA GLU A 21 -10.17 -13.50 -2.58
C GLU A 21 -8.87 -12.68 -2.67
N LEU A 22 -7.82 -13.21 -3.33
CA LEU A 22 -6.59 -12.46 -3.56
C LEU A 22 -6.83 -11.21 -4.44
N MET A 23 -7.66 -11.29 -5.48
CA MET A 23 -7.98 -10.13 -6.33
C MET A 23 -8.75 -9.05 -5.58
N GLU A 24 -9.73 -9.42 -4.75
CA GLU A 24 -10.45 -8.47 -3.91
C GLU A 24 -9.52 -7.85 -2.86
N HIS A 25 -8.67 -8.66 -2.24
CA HIS A 25 -7.63 -8.18 -1.34
C HIS A 25 -6.60 -7.26 -2.04
N ALA A 26 -6.23 -7.52 -3.29
CA ALA A 26 -5.31 -6.65 -4.03
C ALA A 26 -5.89 -5.23 -4.19
N LYS A 27 -7.23 -5.07 -4.20
CA LYS A 27 -7.88 -3.76 -4.25
C LYS A 27 -7.67 -2.94 -2.98
N VAL A 28 -7.54 -3.54 -1.79
CA VAL A 28 -7.21 -2.77 -0.57
C VAL A 28 -5.78 -2.25 -0.63
N HIS A 29 -4.85 -2.97 -1.25
CA HIS A 29 -3.50 -2.45 -1.52
C HIS A 29 -3.53 -1.35 -2.57
N SER A 30 -4.27 -1.51 -3.67
CA SER A 30 -4.44 -0.42 -4.64
C SER A 30 -5.11 0.80 -4.02
N ALA A 31 -6.11 0.65 -3.15
CA ALA A 31 -6.77 1.79 -2.50
C ALA A 31 -5.87 2.46 -1.45
N THR A 32 -5.03 1.69 -0.75
CA THR A 32 -4.07 2.22 0.23
C THR A 32 -2.83 2.80 -0.44
N ALA A 33 -2.43 2.29 -1.61
CA ALA A 33 -1.26 2.73 -2.37
C ALA A 33 -1.57 3.83 -3.41
N ALA A 34 -2.82 3.96 -3.89
CA ALA A 34 -3.15 4.87 -5.00
C ALA A 34 -3.16 6.37 -4.65
N ALA A 35 -3.01 6.75 -3.38
CA ALA A 35 -2.99 8.18 -3.03
C ALA A 35 -2.09 8.48 -1.83
N GLN A 36 -1.00 7.74 -1.70
CA GLN A 36 -0.02 7.97 -0.65
C GLN A 36 1.09 8.88 -1.16
N TYR A 37 0.99 10.16 -0.83
CA TYR A 37 1.99 11.18 -1.17
C TYR A 37 3.18 11.02 -0.23
N LYS A 38 4.25 10.40 -0.71
CA LYS A 38 5.45 10.14 0.09
C LYS A 38 6.40 11.33 0.06
N CYS A 39 6.86 11.77 1.22
CA CYS A 39 7.91 12.77 1.33
C CYS A 39 9.26 12.17 0.91
N PRO A 40 9.97 12.79 -0.05
CA PRO A 40 11.27 12.29 -0.50
C PRO A 40 12.37 12.47 0.55
N THR A 41 12.21 13.41 1.50
CA THR A 41 13.23 13.74 2.49
C THR A 41 13.23 12.76 3.68
N CYS A 42 12.05 12.45 4.23
CA CYS A 42 11.92 11.62 5.43
C CYS A 42 11.15 10.32 5.22
N GLY A 43 10.57 10.11 4.04
CA GLY A 43 9.81 8.90 3.71
C GLY A 43 8.42 8.81 4.36
N LEU A 44 7.96 9.85 5.06
CA LEU A 44 6.60 9.92 5.61
C LEU A 44 5.56 9.93 4.51
N THR A 45 4.41 9.34 4.78
CA THR A 45 3.36 9.14 3.79
C THR A 45 2.09 9.87 4.19
N PHE A 46 1.54 10.66 3.26
CA PHE A 46 0.37 11.50 3.48
C PHE A 46 -0.81 11.04 2.61
N LYS A 47 -2.03 11.29 3.06
CA LYS A 47 -3.26 10.88 2.35
C LYS A 47 -3.59 11.83 1.20
N THR A 48 -3.09 13.05 1.25
CA THR A 48 -3.33 14.09 0.24
C THR A 48 -2.06 14.83 -0.15
N GLN A 49 -2.07 15.43 -1.36
CA GLN A 49 -0.95 16.22 -1.85
C GLN A 49 -0.74 17.48 -1.00
N ALA A 50 -1.83 18.08 -0.52
CA ALA A 50 -1.80 19.27 0.31
C ALA A 50 -1.05 19.04 1.62
N GLU A 51 -1.33 17.91 2.30
CA GLU A 51 -0.60 17.50 3.51
C GLU A 51 0.90 17.29 3.23
N LEU A 52 1.27 16.67 2.10
CA LEU A 52 2.68 16.52 1.71
C LEU A 52 3.36 17.88 1.47
N ILE A 53 2.68 18.81 0.78
CA ILE A 53 3.24 20.13 0.47
C ILE A 53 3.43 20.95 1.75
N GLU A 54 2.46 20.91 2.67
CA GLU A 54 2.57 21.59 3.97
C GLU A 54 3.70 20.99 4.80
N HIS A 55 3.75 19.66 4.90
CA HIS A 55 4.85 18.96 5.54
C HIS A 55 6.21 19.32 4.93
N GLY A 56 6.30 19.44 3.61
CA GLY A 56 7.53 19.80 2.90
C GLY A 56 8.15 21.13 3.34
N LYS A 57 7.36 22.04 3.95
CA LYS A 57 7.86 23.31 4.49
C LYS A 57 8.72 23.11 5.74
N ILE A 58 8.50 22.06 6.53
CA ILE A 58 9.28 21.82 7.76
C ILE A 58 10.74 21.46 7.46
N HIS A 59 11.01 20.90 6.28
CA HIS A 59 12.36 20.52 5.84
C HIS A 59 13.16 21.69 5.28
N LYS A 60 12.57 22.90 5.21
CA LYS A 60 13.20 24.09 4.61
C LYS A 60 13.84 25.03 5.63
N HIS A 61 13.93 24.63 6.90
CA HIS A 61 14.64 25.34 7.96
C HIS A 61 15.96 24.62 8.26
#